data_AF-A0A537THQ6-F1
#
_entry.id   AF-A0A537THQ6-F1
#
_cell.length_a   1.000
_cell.length_b   1.000
_cell.length_c   1.000
_cell.angle_alpha   90.00
_cell.angle_beta   90.00
_cell.angle_gamma   90.00
#
_symmetry.space_group_name_H-M   'P 1'
#
loop_
_entity.id
_entity.type
_entity.pdbx_description
1 polymer ?
#
loop_
_entity_poly.entity_id
_entity_poly.type
_entity_poly.pdbx_seq_one_letter_code
_entity_poly.pdbx_strand_id
1 'polypeptide(L)'
;MPTRPREPFQALPLAAIAVAVTLILIAAGGHGSGSAPELGPASWAGLAGSQRPHVAVGQRVLVLLKASSLADRLANAGGRATDEQERRWTQSALAAQKLLIARLGAEGVIVQPEYSYARVVNGFSAAFDANGLALLERSPEVAGVYPVRPTFPATSAASAGDSAPAFGHAPEVGLSNVDGRGVTVALLDTGVDRAQPFLRGRVSRGIDIVGGDTGAQAAPEPDQPAVLERHGTEMAGLIVGSGGPGGMAGVAPGATVLPISVAGWQRDASGRWSVFGRTDQLLHDGARVALVGLSEPFAAFTDGPLARAVAGATILDTLVVTAAGNDGPAGPSFGSISGPGGAPAALTVGAADLRPRFGAARVVVHAGLSVELDRVEPLAGPSSQRPVDAGVGAPRLPSGPATSVALVDFFDRRGFDLVAGRAVLVPVGSDPLTSYANAVAAGAKAVLFYGGSVPPGGLGQDGNASIPAVSIPVATARTLLARLRAGVAVTVSIGSARNAANDGQGHVAGFSSTGLAYDGRVKPEVVAPGVGLGTAEPGSASNGSPRYGTVNGTSGAAALVAGDAALLADARPALDAVSLKGLL
;
A
#
# COMPACT_ATOMS: atom_id res chain seq x y z
N MET A 1 6.91 -51.05 61.90
CA MET A 1 5.77 -51.90 62.33
C MET A 1 5.09 -51.20 63.49
N PRO A 2 3.76 -51.32 63.70
CA PRO A 2 2.69 -51.91 62.86
C PRO A 2 2.00 -50.81 62.00
N THR A 3 0.91 -50.94 61.21
CA THR A 3 0.22 -52.05 60.50
C THR A 3 -0.54 -51.50 59.27
N ARG A 4 -1.12 -52.40 58.44
CA ARG A 4 -2.28 -52.20 57.53
C ARG A 4 -3.37 -53.20 57.98
N PRO A 5 -4.70 -53.05 57.69
CA PRO A 5 -5.35 -53.11 56.35
C PRO A 5 -6.41 -52.00 56.11
N ARG A 6 -6.86 -51.61 54.89
CA ARG A 6 -7.43 -52.30 53.70
C ARG A 6 -8.84 -52.87 53.88
N GLU A 7 -9.83 -52.31 53.17
CA GLU A 7 -10.85 -52.95 52.28
C GLU A 7 -11.72 -51.82 51.63
N PRO A 8 -12.55 -52.07 50.59
CA PRO A 8 -12.74 -51.12 49.48
C PRO A 8 -14.19 -50.69 49.19
N PHE A 9 -14.39 -49.80 48.19
CA PHE A 9 -15.56 -49.86 47.30
C PHE A 9 -15.21 -49.37 45.88
N GLN A 10 -15.85 -49.97 44.88
CA GLN A 10 -15.61 -49.76 43.45
C GLN A 10 -16.65 -48.82 42.82
N ALA A 11 -16.23 -47.95 41.88
CA ALA A 11 -17.09 -47.39 40.82
C ALA A 11 -16.25 -46.73 39.69
N LEU A 12 -15.69 -47.56 38.80
CA LEU A 12 -15.32 -47.17 37.42
C LEU A 12 -16.56 -47.37 36.51
N PRO A 13 -16.63 -46.86 35.25
CA PRO A 13 -15.70 -45.99 34.53
C PRO A 13 -16.35 -44.85 33.71
N LEU A 14 -15.82 -43.61 33.79
CA LEU A 14 -16.04 -42.59 32.73
C LEU A 14 -15.04 -42.71 31.55
N ALA A 15 -14.13 -43.69 31.60
CA ALA A 15 -13.14 -43.98 30.56
C ALA A 15 -13.73 -44.61 29.28
N ALA A 16 -15.02 -44.95 29.24
CA ALA A 16 -15.67 -45.62 28.11
C ALA A 16 -15.90 -44.71 26.88
N ILE A 17 -15.82 -43.38 27.03
CA ILE A 17 -16.09 -42.43 25.93
C ILE A 17 -14.86 -42.23 25.03
N ALA A 18 -13.63 -42.48 25.53
CA ALA A 18 -12.39 -42.30 24.78
C ALA A 18 -12.13 -43.34 23.66
N VAL A 19 -12.92 -44.43 23.62
CA VAL A 19 -12.71 -45.54 22.65
C VAL A 19 -13.64 -45.41 21.42
N ALA A 20 -14.71 -44.60 21.50
CA ALA A 20 -15.70 -44.48 20.44
C ALA A 20 -15.24 -43.66 19.21
N VAL A 21 -14.24 -42.77 19.38
CA VAL A 21 -13.76 -41.90 18.29
C VAL A 21 -12.67 -42.58 17.46
N THR A 22 -11.86 -43.46 18.04
CA THR A 22 -10.74 -44.14 17.37
C THR A 22 -11.17 -45.19 16.35
N LEU A 23 -12.41 -45.72 16.46
CA LEU A 23 -12.91 -46.78 15.57
C LEU A 23 -13.67 -46.29 14.32
N ILE A 24 -13.98 -44.99 14.22
CA ILE A 24 -14.65 -44.43 13.03
C ILE A 24 -13.64 -44.13 11.89
N LEU A 25 -12.35 -44.03 12.18
CA LEU A 25 -11.29 -43.72 11.20
C LEU A 25 -10.74 -44.93 10.43
N ILE A 26 -11.28 -46.14 10.63
CA ILE A 26 -10.72 -47.39 10.07
C ILE A 26 -11.62 -48.05 9.00
N ALA A 27 -12.86 -47.56 8.78
CA ALA A 27 -13.87 -48.25 7.98
C ALA A 27 -14.29 -47.55 6.66
N ALA A 28 -13.39 -46.83 6.00
CA ALA A 28 -13.65 -46.20 4.69
C ALA A 28 -12.42 -46.19 3.75
N GLY A 29 -11.74 -47.33 3.61
CA GLY A 29 -10.76 -47.57 2.53
C GLY A 29 -11.44 -48.07 1.24
N GLY A 30 -10.97 -47.64 0.06
CA GLY A 30 -11.72 -47.84 -1.19
C GLY A 30 -10.94 -47.74 -2.53
N HIS A 31 -9.77 -48.37 -2.61
CA HIS A 31 -9.12 -48.91 -3.83
C HIS A 31 -9.11 -48.12 -5.17
N GLY A 32 -7.91 -47.79 -5.65
CA GLY A 32 -7.60 -47.54 -7.06
C GLY A 32 -6.17 -47.97 -7.38
N SER A 33 -5.99 -48.95 -8.27
CA SER A 33 -4.69 -49.58 -8.58
C SER A 33 -4.09 -49.10 -9.90
N GLY A 34 -2.79 -48.79 -9.93
CA GLY A 34 -2.07 -48.56 -11.19
C GLY A 34 -0.59 -48.20 -11.03
N SER A 35 0.29 -49.11 -11.49
CA SER A 35 1.69 -48.90 -11.97
C SER A 35 2.61 -47.89 -11.25
N ALA A 36 3.74 -48.39 -10.73
CA ALA A 36 4.92 -47.55 -10.44
C ALA A 36 5.69 -47.19 -11.74
N PRO A 37 6.11 -45.93 -11.93
CA PRO A 37 7.06 -45.56 -12.96
C PRO A 37 8.40 -45.04 -12.42
N GLU A 38 9.44 -45.56 -13.05
CA GLU A 38 10.87 -45.25 -13.14
C GLU A 38 11.36 -43.82 -12.76
N LEU A 39 12.57 -43.78 -12.19
CA LEU A 39 13.40 -42.59 -12.11
C LEU A 39 14.10 -42.33 -13.46
N GLY A 40 13.77 -41.22 -14.12
CA GLY A 40 14.39 -40.75 -15.37
C GLY A 40 14.40 -39.21 -15.46
N PRO A 41 15.35 -38.57 -16.18
CA PRO A 41 15.77 -37.20 -15.85
C PRO A 41 15.14 -36.08 -16.70
N ALA A 42 15.04 -34.88 -16.09
CA ALA A 42 14.76 -33.56 -16.71
C ALA A 42 13.34 -33.35 -17.30
N SER A 43 12.67 -32.19 -17.22
CA SER A 43 12.99 -30.87 -16.63
C SER A 43 11.75 -29.96 -16.49
N TRP A 44 11.90 -28.83 -15.76
CA TRP A 44 11.11 -27.57 -15.84
C TRP A 44 9.61 -27.51 -15.50
N ALA A 45 8.87 -28.60 -15.26
CA ALA A 45 7.43 -28.51 -14.99
C ALA A 45 7.01 -28.03 -13.56
N GLY A 46 7.95 -27.76 -12.66
CA GLY A 46 7.68 -27.53 -11.22
C GLY A 46 7.40 -26.09 -10.77
N LEU A 47 7.12 -25.15 -11.68
CA LEU A 47 7.04 -23.71 -11.38
C LEU A 47 5.64 -23.09 -11.48
N ALA A 48 4.59 -23.88 -11.72
CA ALA A 48 3.21 -23.42 -11.72
C ALA A 48 2.29 -24.41 -11.00
N GLY A 49 1.53 -23.93 -10.02
CA GLY A 49 0.38 -24.66 -9.46
C GLY A 49 0.67 -25.65 -8.32
N SER A 50 1.05 -25.14 -7.16
CA SER A 50 0.56 -25.70 -5.90
C SER A 50 -0.15 -24.59 -5.11
N GLN A 51 -1.23 -24.93 -4.39
CA GLN A 51 -1.85 -23.98 -3.47
C GLN A 51 -0.83 -23.66 -2.37
N ARG A 52 -0.35 -22.41 -2.34
CA ARG A 52 0.57 -21.93 -1.28
C ARG A 52 -0.12 -22.15 0.08
N PRO A 53 0.55 -22.76 1.08
CA PRO A 53 -0.03 -22.87 2.41
C PRO A 53 -0.43 -21.50 2.96
N HIS A 54 -1.58 -21.41 3.63
CA HIS A 54 -2.03 -20.17 4.28
C HIS A 54 -1.17 -19.87 5.53
N VAL A 55 0.05 -19.40 5.30
CA VAL A 55 0.97 -18.92 6.34
C VAL A 55 0.61 -17.48 6.69
N ALA A 56 0.29 -17.23 7.96
CA ALA A 56 -0.02 -15.88 8.44
C ALA A 56 1.19 -14.94 8.22
N VAL A 57 0.95 -13.66 7.91
CA VAL A 57 2.01 -12.70 7.53
C VAL A 57 3.18 -12.68 8.54
N GLY A 58 2.88 -12.76 9.85
CA GLY A 58 3.88 -12.79 10.93
C GLY A 58 4.65 -14.10 11.14
N GLN A 59 4.35 -15.18 10.41
CA GLN A 59 5.14 -16.43 10.40
C GLN A 59 6.19 -16.44 9.26
N ARG A 60 6.17 -15.44 8.39
CA ARG A 60 7.16 -15.27 7.32
C ARG A 60 8.24 -14.32 7.77
N VAL A 61 9.49 -14.73 7.58
CA VAL A 61 10.67 -13.90 7.90
C VAL A 61 11.56 -13.73 6.69
N LEU A 62 12.30 -12.64 6.70
CA LEU A 62 13.33 -12.28 5.76
C LEU A 62 14.68 -12.51 6.42
N VAL A 63 15.44 -13.46 5.88
CA VAL A 63 16.74 -13.89 6.40
C VAL A 63 17.82 -13.22 5.56
N LEU A 64 18.55 -12.28 6.15
CA LEU A 64 19.73 -11.67 5.54
C LEU A 64 20.99 -12.45 5.93
N LEU A 65 21.92 -12.61 4.99
CA LEU A 65 23.19 -13.33 5.19
C LEU A 65 24.38 -12.37 5.30
N LYS A 66 25.41 -12.79 6.01
CA LYS A 66 26.71 -12.09 6.08
C LYS A 66 27.54 -12.23 4.79
N ALA A 67 27.22 -13.22 3.96
CA ALA A 67 27.89 -13.42 2.68
C ALA A 67 27.51 -12.29 1.70
N SER A 68 28.51 -11.68 1.06
CA SER A 68 28.34 -10.51 0.20
C SER A 68 27.36 -10.73 -0.97
N SER A 69 26.44 -9.78 -1.14
CA SER A 69 25.60 -9.59 -2.33
C SER A 69 26.40 -9.16 -3.56
N LEU A 70 25.73 -8.99 -4.70
CA LEU A 70 26.32 -8.36 -5.88
C LEU A 70 26.78 -6.93 -5.58
N ALA A 71 25.91 -6.13 -4.94
CA ALA A 71 26.20 -4.74 -4.56
C ALA A 71 27.43 -4.66 -3.66
N ASP A 72 27.49 -5.47 -2.59
CA ASP A 72 28.65 -5.52 -1.69
C ASP A 72 29.95 -5.83 -2.45
N ARG A 73 29.91 -6.75 -3.41
CA ARG A 73 31.10 -7.14 -4.21
C ARG A 73 31.48 -6.07 -5.23
N LEU A 74 30.51 -5.38 -5.83
CA LEU A 74 30.75 -4.26 -6.73
C LEU A 74 31.39 -3.07 -5.99
N ALA A 75 30.89 -2.73 -4.81
CA ALA A 75 31.49 -1.71 -3.94
C ALA A 75 32.94 -2.06 -3.58
N ASN A 76 33.19 -3.29 -3.13
CA ASN A 76 34.54 -3.78 -2.81
C ASN A 76 35.48 -3.85 -4.03
N ALA A 77 34.93 -3.92 -5.25
CA ALA A 77 35.69 -3.88 -6.51
C ALA A 77 35.88 -2.46 -7.08
N GLY A 78 35.47 -1.41 -6.36
CA GLY A 78 35.61 -0.02 -6.82
C GLY A 78 34.55 0.43 -7.82
N GLY A 79 33.34 -0.15 -7.76
CA GLY A 79 32.19 0.28 -8.54
C GLY A 79 32.14 -0.21 -10.00
N ARG A 80 32.98 -1.19 -10.37
CA ARG A 80 33.01 -1.74 -11.74
C ARG A 80 33.09 -3.27 -11.75
N ALA A 81 32.32 -3.89 -12.64
CA ALA A 81 32.32 -5.33 -12.90
C ALA A 81 32.05 -5.61 -14.38
N THR A 82 32.48 -6.77 -14.87
CA THR A 82 32.01 -7.34 -16.13
C THR A 82 30.79 -8.23 -15.90
N ASP A 83 29.95 -8.45 -16.91
CA ASP A 83 28.81 -9.37 -16.85
C ASP A 83 29.18 -10.77 -16.29
N GLU A 84 30.40 -11.25 -16.58
CA GLU A 84 30.90 -12.52 -16.07
C GLU A 84 31.25 -12.45 -14.58
N GLN A 85 31.78 -11.33 -14.10
CA GLN A 85 31.95 -11.09 -12.66
C GLN A 85 30.60 -11.00 -11.97
N GLU A 86 29.65 -10.23 -12.50
CA GLU A 86 28.31 -10.10 -11.91
C GLU A 86 27.57 -11.44 -11.82
N ARG A 87 27.58 -12.23 -12.91
CA ARG A 87 26.97 -13.57 -12.92
C ARG A 87 27.61 -14.48 -11.87
N ARG A 88 28.94 -14.52 -11.76
CA ARG A 88 29.65 -15.34 -10.76
C ARG A 88 29.39 -14.86 -9.33
N TRP A 89 29.35 -13.56 -9.09
CA TRP A 89 29.06 -12.97 -7.78
C TRP A 89 27.62 -13.25 -7.33
N THR A 90 26.66 -13.11 -8.24
CA THR A 90 25.25 -13.49 -8.01
C THR A 90 25.11 -14.98 -7.71
N GLN A 91 25.78 -15.85 -8.49
CA GLN A 91 25.81 -17.30 -8.22
C GLN A 91 26.46 -17.64 -6.88
N SER A 92 27.50 -16.92 -6.46
CA SER A 92 28.14 -17.10 -5.15
C SER A 92 27.21 -16.73 -3.99
N ALA A 93 26.43 -15.64 -4.11
CA ALA A 93 25.42 -15.27 -3.12
C ALA A 93 24.32 -16.34 -3.00
N LEU A 94 23.77 -16.80 -4.13
CA LEU A 94 22.78 -17.88 -4.18
C LEU A 94 23.33 -19.22 -3.65
N ALA A 95 24.61 -19.52 -3.87
CA ALA A 95 25.25 -20.72 -3.31
C ALA A 95 25.33 -20.65 -1.77
N ALA A 96 25.63 -19.49 -1.19
CA ALA A 96 25.64 -19.29 0.26
C ALA A 96 24.24 -19.52 0.88
N GLN A 97 23.18 -19.06 0.22
CA GLN A 97 21.79 -19.34 0.64
C GLN A 97 21.48 -20.84 0.64
N LYS A 98 21.83 -21.54 -0.46
CA LYS A 98 21.63 -22.99 -0.58
C LYS A 98 22.39 -23.79 0.48
N LEU A 99 23.60 -23.35 0.85
CA LEU A 99 24.39 -23.98 1.93
C LEU A 99 23.73 -23.81 3.30
N LEU A 100 23.20 -22.63 3.63
CA LEU A 100 22.46 -22.44 4.89
C LEU A 100 21.18 -23.29 4.91
N ILE A 101 20.40 -23.27 3.82
CA ILE A 101 19.18 -24.07 3.67
C ILE A 101 19.46 -25.57 3.83
N ALA A 102 20.55 -26.07 3.23
CA ALA A 102 20.95 -27.47 3.36
C ALA A 102 21.36 -27.85 4.80
N ARG A 103 22.04 -26.95 5.54
CA ARG A 103 22.37 -27.18 6.96
C ARG A 103 21.10 -27.20 7.83
N LEU A 104 20.22 -26.22 7.65
CA LEU A 104 18.94 -26.16 8.37
C LEU A 104 18.12 -27.44 8.11
N GLY A 105 18.11 -27.95 6.88
CA GLY A 105 17.50 -29.24 6.52
C GLY A 105 18.14 -30.44 7.25
N ALA A 106 19.46 -30.45 7.42
CA ALA A 106 20.16 -31.48 8.21
C ALA A 106 19.86 -31.41 9.71
N GLU A 107 19.48 -30.24 10.22
CA GLU A 107 18.99 -29.99 11.59
C GLU A 107 17.47 -30.19 11.73
N GLY A 108 16.80 -30.68 10.68
CA GLY A 108 15.37 -31.02 10.67
C GLY A 108 14.42 -29.85 10.32
N VAL A 109 14.96 -28.68 9.95
CA VAL A 109 14.18 -27.50 9.55
C VAL A 109 13.90 -27.52 8.06
N ILE A 110 12.64 -27.69 7.67
CA ILE A 110 12.21 -27.63 6.27
C ILE A 110 12.11 -26.16 5.85
N VAL A 111 13.01 -25.71 4.98
CA VAL A 111 12.99 -24.35 4.43
C VAL A 111 12.52 -24.37 2.99
N GLN A 112 11.46 -23.62 2.70
CA GLN A 112 10.98 -23.34 1.34
C GLN A 112 11.06 -21.84 1.07
N PRO A 113 12.12 -21.37 0.37
CA PRO A 113 12.22 -19.96 -0.03
C PRO A 113 11.06 -19.55 -0.94
N GLU A 114 10.40 -18.44 -0.61
CA GLU A 114 9.40 -17.80 -1.46
C GLU A 114 10.08 -16.85 -2.46
N TYR A 115 11.08 -16.09 -1.99
CA TYR A 115 11.97 -15.29 -2.82
C TYR A 115 13.44 -15.43 -2.39
N SER A 116 14.35 -15.16 -3.32
CA SER A 116 15.80 -15.21 -3.08
C SER A 116 16.46 -13.95 -3.64
N TYR A 117 17.18 -13.21 -2.79
CA TYR A 117 17.79 -11.93 -3.10
C TYR A 117 19.30 -12.10 -3.17
N ALA A 118 19.90 -11.69 -4.28
CA ALA A 118 21.35 -11.77 -4.47
C ALA A 118 21.98 -10.46 -4.98
N ARG A 119 21.16 -9.50 -5.43
CA ARG A 119 21.62 -8.25 -6.06
C ARG A 119 21.86 -7.13 -5.04
N VAL A 120 20.79 -6.50 -4.57
CA VAL A 120 20.84 -5.39 -3.59
C VAL A 120 21.16 -5.84 -2.16
N VAL A 121 20.73 -7.04 -1.79
CA VAL A 121 21.08 -7.71 -0.52
C VAL A 121 21.26 -9.20 -0.80
N ASN A 122 21.93 -9.92 0.10
CA ASN A 122 22.00 -11.37 0.07
C ASN A 122 21.09 -11.96 1.15
N GLY A 123 20.11 -12.76 0.74
CA GLY A 123 19.14 -13.36 1.65
C GLY A 123 18.01 -14.07 0.93
N PHE A 124 17.03 -14.53 1.70
CA PHE A 124 15.79 -15.10 1.17
C PHE A 124 14.63 -14.83 2.14
N SER A 125 13.39 -14.90 1.66
CA SER A 125 12.21 -14.93 2.53
C SER A 125 11.62 -16.34 2.55
N ALA A 126 11.15 -16.78 3.72
CA ALA A 126 10.48 -18.07 3.88
C ALA A 126 9.60 -18.08 5.14
N ALA A 127 8.71 -19.06 5.23
CA ALA A 127 7.97 -19.38 6.43
C ALA A 127 8.83 -20.24 7.37
N PHE A 128 8.79 -19.97 8.67
CA PHE A 128 9.49 -20.76 9.69
C PHE A 128 8.58 -21.02 10.90
N ASP A 129 8.81 -22.15 11.57
CA ASP A 129 8.27 -22.40 12.90
C ASP A 129 9.20 -21.83 13.99
N ALA A 130 8.80 -21.95 15.25
CA ALA A 130 9.58 -21.43 16.38
C ALA A 130 10.97 -22.10 16.53
N ASN A 131 11.11 -23.36 16.10
CA ASN A 131 12.38 -24.09 16.17
C ASN A 131 13.35 -23.61 15.08
N GLY A 132 12.86 -23.53 13.83
CA GLY A 132 13.64 -23.01 12.71
C GLY A 132 14.06 -21.55 12.89
N LEU A 133 13.21 -20.71 13.50
CA LEU A 133 13.57 -19.34 13.85
C LEU A 133 14.70 -19.29 14.90
N ALA A 134 14.60 -20.09 15.97
CA ALA A 134 15.65 -20.16 17.00
C ALA A 134 17.00 -20.70 16.47
N LEU A 135 16.98 -21.55 15.44
CA LEU A 135 18.19 -22.03 14.77
C LEU A 135 18.77 -20.98 13.81
N LEU A 136 17.94 -20.25 13.06
CA LEU A 136 18.36 -19.12 12.23
C LEU A 136 19.06 -18.03 13.04
N GLU A 137 18.48 -17.61 14.16
CA GLU A 137 19.04 -16.55 15.02
C GLU A 137 20.41 -16.92 15.62
N ARG A 138 20.72 -18.22 15.70
CA ARG A 138 22.00 -18.74 16.19
C ARG A 138 23.00 -19.05 15.07
N SER A 139 22.59 -19.05 13.81
CA SER A 139 23.46 -19.37 12.67
C SER A 139 24.54 -18.30 12.51
N PRO A 140 25.84 -18.66 12.48
CA PRO A 140 26.92 -17.70 12.28
C PRO A 140 26.90 -17.07 10.88
N GLU A 141 26.23 -17.68 9.90
CA GLU A 141 26.05 -17.14 8.54
C GLU A 141 24.99 -16.03 8.44
N VAL A 142 24.00 -16.01 9.35
CA VAL A 142 22.89 -15.06 9.34
C VAL A 142 23.35 -13.69 9.86
N ALA A 143 23.01 -12.64 9.11
CA ALA A 143 23.24 -11.24 9.48
C ALA A 143 22.06 -10.63 10.24
N GLY A 144 20.84 -11.13 10.00
CA GLY A 144 19.64 -10.75 10.73
C GLY A 144 18.42 -11.48 10.20
N VAL A 145 17.41 -11.65 11.07
CA VAL A 145 16.11 -12.20 10.74
C VAL A 145 15.06 -11.13 11.03
N TYR A 146 14.23 -10.80 10.05
CA TYR A 146 13.26 -9.71 10.13
C TYR A 146 11.85 -10.24 9.83
N PRO A 147 10.82 -9.89 10.61
CA PRO A 147 9.44 -10.24 10.27
C PRO A 147 9.05 -9.57 8.94
N VAL A 148 8.38 -10.32 8.06
CA VAL A 148 7.79 -9.71 6.86
C VAL A 148 6.55 -8.93 7.28
N ARG A 149 6.51 -7.64 6.94
CA ARG A 149 5.43 -6.72 7.31
C ARG A 149 4.59 -6.34 6.09
N PRO A 150 3.29 -6.04 6.26
CA PRO A 150 2.46 -5.54 5.17
C PRO A 150 2.89 -4.11 4.80
N THR A 151 2.80 -3.79 3.51
CA THR A 151 3.07 -2.46 2.96
C THR A 151 1.87 -1.99 2.15
N PHE A 152 1.54 -0.71 2.24
CA PHE A 152 0.31 -0.16 1.64
C PHE A 152 0.63 0.94 0.62
N PRO A 153 -0.18 1.12 -0.43
CA PRO A 153 -0.12 2.30 -1.30
C PRO A 153 -0.11 3.60 -0.49
N ALA A 154 0.88 4.46 -0.70
CA ALA A 154 1.02 5.72 0.03
C ALA A 154 0.09 6.82 -0.52
N THR A 155 -1.19 6.49 -0.71
CA THR A 155 -2.22 7.32 -1.35
C THR A 155 -3.56 7.31 -0.60
N SER A 156 -4.39 8.29 -0.92
CA SER A 156 -5.84 8.23 -0.95
C SER A 156 -6.28 8.62 -2.38
N ALA A 157 -6.55 7.59 -3.18
CA ALA A 157 -6.93 7.68 -4.60
C ALA A 157 -8.39 8.11 -4.79
N ALA A 158 -8.61 9.18 -5.58
CA ALA A 158 -9.91 9.82 -5.76
C ALA A 158 -10.26 9.91 -7.26
N SER A 159 -11.12 9.01 -7.75
CA SER A 159 -11.61 8.95 -9.14
C SER A 159 -12.21 10.28 -9.63
N ALA A 160 -12.33 10.45 -10.95
CA ALA A 160 -13.13 11.51 -11.54
C ALA A 160 -14.00 10.97 -12.68
N GLY A 161 -15.14 11.63 -12.93
CA GLY A 161 -16.00 11.31 -14.07
C GLY A 161 -15.39 11.76 -15.41
N ASP A 162 -16.19 11.71 -16.49
CA ASP A 162 -15.81 12.10 -17.86
C ASP A 162 -15.29 13.56 -18.05
N SER A 163 -15.17 14.35 -16.98
CA SER A 163 -14.63 15.71 -17.00
C SER A 163 -13.17 15.71 -16.57
N ALA A 164 -12.32 16.46 -17.29
CA ALA A 164 -10.97 16.77 -16.83
C ALA A 164 -11.01 17.27 -15.36
N PRO A 165 -10.05 16.87 -14.50
CA PRO A 165 -10.03 17.35 -13.13
C PRO A 165 -9.83 18.87 -13.11
N ALA A 166 -10.91 19.61 -12.85
CA ALA A 166 -10.93 21.08 -12.80
C ALA A 166 -10.03 21.70 -11.71
N PHE A 167 -9.33 20.85 -10.94
CA PHE A 167 -8.43 21.16 -9.84
C PHE A 167 -7.06 20.47 -9.97
N GLY A 168 -6.84 19.71 -11.06
CA GLY A 168 -5.57 19.04 -11.33
C GLY A 168 -4.56 20.04 -11.87
N HIS A 169 -3.59 20.41 -11.05
CA HIS A 169 -2.46 21.23 -11.50
C HIS A 169 -1.52 20.38 -12.36
N ALA A 170 -1.05 20.94 -13.47
CA ALA A 170 0.05 20.31 -14.22
C ALA A 170 1.32 20.35 -13.37
N PRO A 171 2.21 19.35 -13.46
CA PRO A 171 3.51 19.44 -12.81
C PRO A 171 4.29 20.64 -13.37
N GLU A 172 4.52 21.67 -12.55
CA GLU A 172 5.23 22.90 -12.96
C GLU A 172 6.76 22.76 -12.96
N VAL A 173 7.28 21.58 -12.62
CA VAL A 173 8.71 21.27 -12.72
C VAL A 173 8.98 20.62 -14.08
N GLY A 174 9.86 21.25 -14.85
CA GLY A 174 10.24 20.77 -16.18
C GLY A 174 11.55 21.42 -16.63
N LEU A 175 12.46 20.62 -17.14
CA LEU A 175 13.71 21.08 -17.73
C LEU A 175 13.50 21.34 -19.22
N SER A 176 13.88 22.53 -19.68
CA SER A 176 13.66 22.91 -21.09
C SER A 176 14.47 22.02 -22.04
N ASN A 177 13.78 21.52 -23.08
CA ASN A 177 14.32 20.66 -24.15
C ASN A 177 14.66 19.21 -23.79
N VAL A 178 14.25 18.71 -22.62
CA VAL A 178 14.27 17.27 -22.29
C VAL A 178 12.88 16.78 -21.89
N ASP A 179 12.61 15.50 -22.10
CA ASP A 179 11.34 14.85 -21.76
C ASP A 179 11.51 13.47 -21.11
N GLY A 180 12.73 13.07 -20.78
CA GLY A 180 13.05 11.80 -20.13
C GLY A 180 13.39 10.67 -21.12
N ARG A 181 13.60 10.99 -22.40
CA ARG A 181 13.72 10.01 -23.47
C ARG A 181 14.92 9.08 -23.26
N GLY A 182 14.66 7.78 -23.34
CA GLY A 182 15.68 6.74 -23.12
C GLY A 182 15.94 6.42 -21.65
N VAL A 183 15.32 7.13 -20.70
CA VAL A 183 15.36 6.79 -19.28
C VAL A 183 14.22 5.82 -18.95
N THR A 184 14.56 4.77 -18.22
CA THR A 184 13.59 3.84 -17.64
C THR A 184 13.41 4.13 -16.14
N VAL A 185 12.15 4.27 -15.72
CA VAL A 185 11.75 4.36 -14.31
C VAL A 185 11.10 3.04 -13.92
N ALA A 186 11.70 2.29 -12.99
CA ALA A 186 11.03 1.15 -12.38
C ALA A 186 9.95 1.65 -11.41
N LEU A 187 8.74 1.11 -11.53
CA LEU A 187 7.59 1.44 -10.68
C LEU A 187 7.27 0.23 -9.82
N LEU A 188 7.68 0.26 -8.55
CA LEU A 188 7.38 -0.76 -7.55
C LEU A 188 6.06 -0.37 -6.87
N ASP A 189 4.95 -0.90 -7.40
CA ASP A 189 3.59 -0.50 -7.03
C ASP A 189 2.58 -1.65 -7.24
N THR A 190 1.30 -1.37 -7.48
CA THR A 190 0.33 -2.30 -8.06
C THR A 190 0.55 -2.46 -9.56
N GLY A 191 -0.25 -3.32 -10.20
CA GLY A 191 -0.26 -3.37 -11.66
C GLY A 191 -0.64 -2.05 -12.32
N VAL A 192 -0.18 -1.86 -13.57
CA VAL A 192 -0.46 -0.69 -14.41
C VAL A 192 -1.40 -1.08 -15.55
N ASP A 193 -2.46 -0.32 -15.79
CA ASP A 193 -3.25 -0.52 -17.00
C ASP A 193 -2.56 0.06 -18.23
N ARG A 194 -1.88 -0.82 -18.97
CA ARG A 194 -1.19 -0.47 -20.22
C ARG A 194 -2.12 -0.16 -21.39
N ALA A 195 -3.42 -0.48 -21.29
CA ALA A 195 -4.39 -0.21 -22.36
C ALA A 195 -4.86 1.25 -22.34
N GLN A 196 -4.79 1.92 -21.19
CA GLN A 196 -5.09 3.33 -20.97
C GLN A 196 -4.36 4.23 -22.00
N PRO A 197 -5.09 4.91 -22.92
CA PRO A 197 -4.51 5.75 -23.96
C PRO A 197 -3.49 6.80 -23.49
N PHE A 198 -3.65 7.36 -22.29
CA PHE A 198 -2.71 8.33 -21.70
C PHE A 198 -1.29 7.76 -21.49
N LEU A 199 -1.16 6.44 -21.36
CA LEU A 199 0.08 5.70 -21.11
C LEU A 199 0.61 4.98 -22.36
N ARG A 200 -0.11 5.06 -23.48
CA ARG A 200 0.13 4.22 -24.66
C ARG A 200 1.55 4.39 -25.21
N GLY A 201 2.27 3.27 -25.30
CA GLY A 201 3.65 3.22 -25.81
C GLY A 201 4.75 3.58 -24.80
N ARG A 202 4.40 3.91 -23.55
CA ARG A 202 5.35 4.39 -22.52
C ARG A 202 5.48 3.48 -21.30
N VAL A 203 4.75 2.37 -21.28
CA VAL A 203 4.80 1.35 -20.22
C VAL A 203 5.26 0.03 -20.84
N SER A 204 6.38 -0.51 -20.38
CA SER A 204 6.94 -1.78 -20.87
C SER A 204 6.12 -2.98 -20.36
N ARG A 205 6.47 -4.20 -20.79
CA ARG A 205 6.03 -5.38 -20.01
C ARG A 205 6.78 -5.36 -18.68
N GLY A 206 6.09 -5.78 -17.63
CA GLY A 206 6.60 -5.75 -16.27
C GLY A 206 6.87 -7.12 -15.68
N ILE A 207 7.01 -7.13 -14.36
CA ILE A 207 7.20 -8.33 -13.54
C ILE A 207 6.11 -8.31 -12.47
N ASP A 208 5.26 -9.33 -12.40
CA ASP A 208 4.31 -9.46 -11.30
C ASP A 208 4.85 -10.41 -10.23
N ILE A 209 5.22 -9.83 -9.09
CA ILE A 209 5.80 -10.54 -7.94
C ILE A 209 4.69 -11.14 -7.06
N VAL A 210 3.47 -10.59 -7.13
CA VAL A 210 2.32 -11.00 -6.32
C VAL A 210 1.60 -12.18 -6.96
N GLY A 211 1.09 -12.02 -8.19
CA GLY A 211 0.39 -13.07 -8.94
C GLY A 211 1.33 -14.03 -9.68
N GLY A 212 2.58 -13.63 -9.96
CA GLY A 212 3.60 -14.49 -10.56
C GLY A 212 3.60 -14.50 -12.10
N ASP A 213 3.01 -13.47 -12.75
CA ASP A 213 2.99 -13.33 -14.21
C ASP A 213 4.05 -12.34 -14.76
N THR A 214 4.06 -12.14 -16.08
CA THR A 214 4.98 -11.23 -16.81
C THR A 214 4.26 -10.02 -17.43
N GLY A 215 3.07 -9.71 -16.91
CA GLY A 215 2.24 -8.59 -17.31
C GLY A 215 2.49 -7.36 -16.45
N ALA A 216 2.44 -7.53 -15.12
CA ALA A 216 2.29 -6.43 -14.15
C ALA A 216 1.14 -5.47 -14.53
N GLN A 217 0.05 -6.07 -15.02
CA GLN A 217 -1.16 -5.37 -15.47
C GLN A 217 -2.07 -5.10 -14.25
N ALA A 218 -2.76 -3.96 -14.23
CA ALA A 218 -3.74 -3.64 -13.19
C ALA A 218 -4.80 -4.75 -13.05
N ALA A 219 -4.81 -5.47 -11.93
CA ALA A 219 -5.65 -6.65 -11.76
C ALA A 219 -7.07 -6.32 -11.28
N PRO A 220 -8.09 -7.09 -11.69
CA PRO A 220 -9.44 -7.00 -11.14
C PRO A 220 -9.53 -7.56 -9.71
N GLU A 221 -10.40 -6.97 -8.89
CA GLU A 221 -10.81 -7.55 -7.62
C GLU A 221 -11.49 -8.91 -7.90
N PRO A 222 -11.04 -10.03 -7.30
CA PRO A 222 -11.53 -11.36 -7.68
C PRO A 222 -13.04 -11.57 -7.50
N ASP A 223 -13.66 -10.91 -6.51
CA ASP A 223 -15.10 -11.00 -6.26
C ASP A 223 -15.89 -9.88 -6.97
N GLN A 224 -15.21 -8.85 -7.53
CA GLN A 224 -15.82 -7.69 -8.21
C GLN A 224 -15.02 -7.28 -9.46
N PRO A 225 -15.11 -8.00 -10.60
CA PRO A 225 -14.18 -7.84 -11.72
C PRO A 225 -14.17 -6.48 -12.45
N ALA A 226 -15.12 -5.59 -12.15
CA ALA A 226 -15.16 -4.21 -12.66
C ALA A 226 -14.28 -3.25 -11.83
N VAL A 227 -13.85 -3.65 -10.64
CA VAL A 227 -12.97 -2.88 -9.76
C VAL A 227 -11.53 -3.29 -10.04
N LEU A 228 -10.74 -2.40 -10.63
CA LEU A 228 -9.33 -2.64 -10.96
C LEU A 228 -8.38 -2.01 -9.93
N GLU A 229 -7.18 -2.57 -9.79
CA GLU A 229 -6.06 -1.93 -9.09
C GLU A 229 -5.72 -0.57 -9.73
N ARG A 230 -5.83 0.53 -8.97
CA ARG A 230 -5.66 1.88 -9.53
C ARG A 230 -4.27 2.48 -9.39
N HIS A 231 -3.61 2.27 -8.24
CA HIS A 231 -2.50 3.11 -7.80
C HIS A 231 -1.30 3.12 -8.76
N GLY A 232 -0.85 1.96 -9.26
CA GLY A 232 0.23 1.87 -10.25
C GLY A 232 -0.10 2.64 -11.55
N THR A 233 -1.37 2.59 -12.00
CA THR A 233 -1.82 3.34 -13.18
C THR A 233 -1.79 4.86 -12.93
N GLU A 234 -2.22 5.28 -11.73
CA GLU A 234 -2.18 6.67 -11.29
C GLU A 234 -0.74 7.19 -11.21
N MET A 235 0.19 6.42 -10.65
CA MET A 235 1.61 6.78 -10.58
C MET A 235 2.26 6.84 -11.96
N ALA A 236 1.99 5.85 -12.83
CA ALA A 236 2.48 5.85 -14.21
C ALA A 236 1.97 7.09 -15.00
N GLY A 237 0.73 7.53 -14.77
CA GLY A 237 0.18 8.74 -15.38
C GLY A 237 0.90 10.03 -14.95
N LEU A 238 1.29 10.13 -13.68
CA LEU A 238 2.07 11.28 -13.18
C LEU A 238 3.51 11.33 -13.74
N ILE A 239 4.11 10.17 -14.02
CA ILE A 239 5.48 10.11 -14.57
C ILE A 239 5.46 10.31 -16.10
N VAL A 240 4.76 9.45 -16.85
CA VAL A 240 4.89 9.35 -18.33
C VAL A 240 3.62 9.67 -19.11
N GLY A 241 2.56 10.13 -18.44
CA GLY A 241 1.30 10.47 -19.09
C GLY A 241 1.44 11.51 -20.21
N SER A 242 0.72 11.37 -21.31
CA SER A 242 0.82 12.31 -22.43
C SER A 242 -0.49 12.45 -23.21
N GLY A 243 -0.81 13.69 -23.60
CA GLY A 243 -1.98 13.99 -24.45
C GLY A 243 -3.31 13.84 -23.72
N GLY A 244 -3.33 14.06 -22.39
CA GLY A 244 -4.52 13.99 -21.57
C GLY A 244 -5.45 15.18 -21.76
N PRO A 245 -6.67 15.11 -21.20
CA PRO A 245 -7.67 16.17 -21.33
C PRO A 245 -7.18 17.46 -20.67
N GLY A 246 -7.54 18.62 -21.23
CA GLY A 246 -7.12 19.93 -20.72
C GLY A 246 -5.62 20.23 -20.84
N GLY A 247 -4.86 19.43 -21.60
CA GLY A 247 -3.39 19.56 -21.70
C GLY A 247 -2.63 18.80 -20.61
N MET A 248 -3.30 17.94 -19.84
CA MET A 248 -2.67 17.10 -18.83
C MET A 248 -1.53 16.25 -19.43
N ALA A 249 -0.40 16.21 -18.73
CA ALA A 249 0.76 15.37 -19.01
C ALA A 249 1.46 15.01 -17.68
N GLY A 250 2.20 13.92 -17.67
CA GLY A 250 3.18 13.60 -16.63
C GLY A 250 4.47 14.39 -16.80
N VAL A 251 5.36 14.32 -15.80
CA VAL A 251 6.61 15.09 -15.75
C VAL A 251 7.59 14.73 -16.87
N ALA A 252 7.73 13.44 -17.17
CA ALA A 252 8.70 12.88 -18.12
C ALA A 252 8.01 12.07 -19.23
N PRO A 253 7.25 12.72 -20.14
CA PRO A 253 6.40 12.04 -21.13
C PRO A 253 7.21 11.35 -22.26
N GLY A 254 8.53 11.47 -22.28
CA GLY A 254 9.45 10.71 -23.15
C GLY A 254 10.07 9.47 -22.46
N ALA A 255 9.98 9.36 -21.14
CA ALA A 255 10.52 8.22 -20.38
C ALA A 255 9.66 6.95 -20.54
N THR A 256 10.22 5.81 -20.11
CA THR A 256 9.52 4.51 -20.07
C THR A 256 9.33 4.05 -18.63
N VAL A 257 8.10 3.67 -18.25
CA VAL A 257 7.83 2.99 -16.99
C VAL A 257 8.00 1.48 -17.16
N LEU A 258 8.80 0.87 -16.29
CA LEU A 258 8.89 -0.58 -16.08
C LEU A 258 8.06 -0.93 -14.83
N PRO A 259 6.83 -1.46 -14.99
CA PRO A 259 6.02 -1.84 -13.83
C PRO A 259 6.54 -3.11 -13.16
N ILE A 260 6.60 -3.10 -11.84
CA ILE A 260 6.94 -4.24 -10.99
C ILE A 260 5.83 -4.34 -9.94
N SER A 261 4.87 -5.25 -10.13
CA SER A 261 3.75 -5.41 -9.19
C SER A 261 4.25 -6.06 -7.90
N VAL A 262 4.28 -5.29 -6.83
CA VAL A 262 4.73 -5.65 -5.48
C VAL A 262 3.63 -5.47 -4.43
N ALA A 263 2.48 -4.93 -4.84
CA ALA A 263 1.20 -5.00 -4.12
C ALA A 263 0.08 -5.41 -5.07
N GLY A 264 -1.00 -5.94 -4.52
CA GLY A 264 -2.20 -6.28 -5.27
C GLY A 264 -3.32 -6.82 -4.39
N TRP A 265 -4.42 -7.26 -5.00
CA TRP A 265 -5.55 -7.83 -4.28
C TRP A 265 -5.19 -9.09 -3.48
N GLN A 266 -5.26 -8.98 -2.16
CA GLN A 266 -4.98 -10.06 -1.21
C GLN A 266 -6.07 -10.09 -0.12
N ARG A 267 -6.27 -11.24 0.53
CA ARG A 267 -7.21 -11.35 1.66
C ARG A 267 -6.59 -10.78 2.94
N ASP A 268 -7.27 -9.82 3.56
CA ASP A 268 -6.89 -9.23 4.85
C ASP A 268 -7.13 -10.22 6.01
N ALA A 269 -6.79 -9.82 7.24
CA ALA A 269 -6.98 -10.65 8.45
C ALA A 269 -8.47 -10.93 8.79
N SER A 270 -9.42 -10.24 8.14
CA SER A 270 -10.86 -10.51 8.22
C SER A 270 -11.39 -11.34 7.04
N GLY A 271 -10.51 -11.75 6.11
CA GLY A 271 -10.84 -12.54 4.92
C GLY A 271 -11.35 -11.72 3.72
N ARG A 272 -11.41 -10.39 3.82
CA ARG A 272 -11.89 -9.50 2.75
C ARG A 272 -10.76 -9.15 1.78
N TRP A 273 -11.09 -8.85 0.52
CA TRP A 273 -10.11 -8.33 -0.43
C TRP A 273 -9.65 -6.93 -0.03
N SER A 274 -8.34 -6.70 -0.11
CA SER A 274 -7.67 -5.43 0.14
C SER A 274 -6.39 -5.37 -0.68
N VAL A 275 -5.98 -4.17 -1.12
CA VAL A 275 -4.73 -3.99 -1.86
C VAL A 275 -3.59 -3.72 -0.88
N PHE A 276 -2.67 -4.68 -0.77
CA PHE A 276 -1.43 -4.51 -0.02
C PHE A 276 -0.29 -5.31 -0.66
N GLY A 277 0.93 -5.00 -0.26
CA GLY A 277 2.16 -5.70 -0.59
C GLY A 277 2.89 -6.16 0.67
N ARG A 278 4.13 -6.63 0.52
CA ARG A 278 4.97 -7.07 1.65
C ARG A 278 6.38 -6.50 1.54
N THR A 279 7.03 -6.29 2.69
CA THR A 279 8.43 -5.81 2.76
C THR A 279 9.42 -6.67 1.98
N ASP A 280 9.16 -7.97 1.85
CA ASP A 280 10.01 -8.92 1.12
C ASP A 280 9.83 -8.84 -0.40
N GLN A 281 8.80 -8.13 -0.89
CA GLN A 281 8.56 -7.89 -2.31
C GLN A 281 9.22 -6.58 -2.80
N LEU A 282 9.72 -5.72 -1.91
CA LEU A 282 10.32 -4.42 -2.25
C LEU A 282 11.83 -4.45 -2.55
N LEU A 283 12.48 -5.62 -2.48
CA LEU A 283 13.95 -5.74 -2.53
C LEU A 283 14.51 -5.85 -3.97
N HIS A 284 14.25 -4.86 -4.83
CA HIS A 284 14.59 -4.90 -6.27
C HIS A 284 15.46 -3.72 -6.75
N ASP A 285 16.21 -3.98 -7.81
CA ASP A 285 16.97 -3.03 -8.64
C ASP A 285 16.70 -3.28 -10.13
N GLY A 286 17.31 -2.49 -11.02
CA GLY A 286 17.32 -2.76 -12.47
C GLY A 286 16.85 -1.62 -13.37
N ALA A 287 16.72 -0.40 -12.86
CA ALA A 287 16.41 0.80 -13.64
C ALA A 287 17.23 1.98 -13.12
N ARG A 288 17.32 3.06 -13.91
CA ARG A 288 18.08 4.27 -13.51
C ARG A 288 17.45 4.96 -12.29
N VAL A 289 16.13 4.99 -12.28
CA VAL A 289 15.30 5.50 -11.19
C VAL A 289 14.33 4.38 -10.80
N ALA A 290 14.14 4.15 -9.51
CA ALA A 290 13.13 3.26 -8.97
C ALA A 290 12.20 4.06 -8.05
N LEU A 291 10.91 4.16 -8.41
CA LEU A 291 9.88 4.69 -7.54
C LEU A 291 9.28 3.55 -6.71
N VAL A 292 9.30 3.71 -5.39
CA VAL A 292 8.53 2.88 -4.46
C VAL A 292 7.31 3.67 -4.00
N GLY A 293 6.14 3.35 -4.59
CA GLY A 293 4.86 3.99 -4.25
C GLY A 293 4.16 3.38 -3.03
N LEU A 294 4.71 2.29 -2.50
CA LEU A 294 4.28 1.63 -1.27
C LEU A 294 5.01 2.17 -0.03
N SER A 295 4.40 1.99 1.13
CA SER A 295 4.95 2.39 2.43
C SER A 295 4.72 1.31 3.49
N GLU A 296 5.73 1.05 4.29
CA GLU A 296 5.69 0.25 5.53
C GLU A 296 5.47 1.21 6.72
N PRO A 297 4.27 1.26 7.34
CA PRO A 297 3.97 2.26 8.36
C PRO A 297 4.90 2.18 9.58
N PHE A 298 5.32 3.33 10.08
CA PHE A 298 6.18 3.45 11.27
C PHE A 298 7.45 2.56 11.18
N ALA A 299 8.15 2.62 10.05
CA ALA A 299 9.28 1.74 9.74
C ALA A 299 10.53 2.48 9.27
N ALA A 300 10.82 3.64 9.85
CA ALA A 300 12.00 4.46 9.56
C ALA A 300 13.33 3.86 10.08
N PHE A 301 13.48 2.53 10.08
CA PHE A 301 14.66 1.81 10.53
C PHE A 301 15.79 1.92 9.51
N THR A 302 16.97 2.30 9.97
CA THR A 302 18.09 2.67 9.10
C THR A 302 18.99 1.49 8.74
N ASP A 303 18.87 0.42 9.51
CA ASP A 303 19.58 -0.87 9.43
C ASP A 303 18.64 -2.04 9.07
N GLY A 304 17.35 -1.76 8.86
CA GLY A 304 16.34 -2.72 8.42
C GLY A 304 16.53 -3.20 6.98
N PRO A 305 15.81 -4.25 6.55
CA PRO A 305 16.02 -4.90 5.26
C PRO A 305 15.78 -3.95 4.08
N LEU A 306 14.75 -3.11 4.15
CA LEU A 306 14.47 -2.08 3.14
C LEU A 306 15.61 -1.07 3.02
N ALA A 307 16.15 -0.58 4.13
CA ALA A 307 17.23 0.41 4.10
C ALA A 307 18.54 -0.15 3.53
N ARG A 308 18.85 -1.43 3.81
CA ARG A 308 19.96 -2.16 3.20
C ARG A 308 19.76 -2.36 1.70
N ALA A 309 18.55 -2.71 1.27
CA ALA A 309 18.25 -2.85 -0.16
C ALA A 309 18.34 -1.54 -0.92
N VAL A 310 17.89 -0.42 -0.36
CA VAL A 310 18.09 0.88 -1.00
C VAL A 310 19.58 1.23 -1.12
N ALA A 311 20.39 1.00 -0.08
CA ALA A 311 21.83 1.20 -0.16
C ALA A 311 22.48 0.31 -1.24
N GLY A 312 22.06 -0.96 -1.34
CA GLY A 312 22.49 -1.87 -2.41
C GLY A 312 22.07 -1.41 -3.80
N ALA A 313 20.84 -0.92 -3.96
CA ALA A 313 20.34 -0.37 -5.23
C ALA A 313 21.15 0.87 -5.66
N THR A 314 21.50 1.77 -4.73
CA THR A 314 22.36 2.92 -5.01
C THR A 314 23.78 2.52 -5.43
N ILE A 315 24.34 1.44 -4.86
CA ILE A 315 25.62 0.88 -5.33
C ILE A 315 25.50 0.29 -6.75
N LEU A 316 24.34 -0.28 -7.10
CA LEU A 316 23.99 -0.76 -8.44
C LEU A 316 23.44 0.37 -9.34
N ASP A 317 23.82 1.62 -9.07
CA ASP A 317 23.50 2.83 -9.84
C ASP A 317 22.00 3.11 -10.07
N THR A 318 21.16 2.66 -9.14
CA THR A 318 19.71 2.92 -9.09
C THR A 318 19.41 3.99 -8.03
N LEU A 319 18.84 5.13 -8.46
CA LEU A 319 18.26 6.10 -7.52
C LEU A 319 16.89 5.60 -7.04
N VAL A 320 16.74 5.34 -5.74
CA VAL A 320 15.43 5.01 -5.16
C VAL A 320 14.74 6.27 -4.65
N VAL A 321 13.60 6.60 -5.26
CA VAL A 321 12.67 7.64 -4.82
C VAL A 321 11.51 6.96 -4.09
N THR A 322 11.10 7.49 -2.95
CA THR A 322 10.05 6.88 -2.12
C THR A 322 9.16 7.92 -1.45
N ALA A 323 7.89 7.55 -1.28
CA ALA A 323 6.95 8.23 -0.42
C ALA A 323 7.46 8.31 1.03
N ALA A 324 7.18 9.42 1.72
CA ALA A 324 7.43 9.55 3.17
C ALA A 324 6.46 8.72 4.03
N GLY A 325 5.27 8.43 3.51
CA GLY A 325 4.14 7.84 4.25
C GLY A 325 3.00 8.84 4.44
N ASN A 326 1.81 8.33 4.78
CA ASN A 326 0.59 9.14 4.96
C ASN A 326 0.05 9.08 6.42
N ASP A 327 0.92 8.82 7.39
CA ASP A 327 0.54 8.65 8.80
C ASP A 327 0.36 9.98 9.56
N GLY A 328 0.60 11.12 8.91
CA GLY A 328 0.57 12.46 9.52
C GLY A 328 1.64 12.65 10.61
N PRO A 329 1.63 13.75 11.39
CA PRO A 329 2.60 13.96 12.46
C PRO A 329 2.47 12.93 13.60
N ALA A 330 3.58 12.25 13.92
CA ALA A 330 3.71 11.49 15.16
C ALA A 330 4.02 12.41 16.36
N GLY A 331 3.97 11.85 17.57
CA GLY A 331 4.23 12.58 18.81
C GLY A 331 5.66 13.15 18.90
N PRO A 332 5.95 14.06 19.85
CA PRO A 332 7.14 14.92 19.84
C PRO A 332 8.49 14.19 19.98
N SER A 333 8.51 12.87 20.15
CA SER A 333 9.70 12.04 20.39
C SER A 333 10.13 11.17 19.20
N PHE A 334 9.30 11.02 18.16
CA PHE A 334 9.66 10.24 16.96
C PHE A 334 8.85 10.69 15.74
N GLY A 335 9.45 10.62 14.55
CA GLY A 335 8.74 10.85 13.30
C GLY A 335 7.85 9.67 12.90
N SER A 336 7.00 9.91 11.92
CA SER A 336 6.05 8.97 11.32
C SER A 336 6.49 8.45 9.95
N ILE A 337 7.76 8.68 9.58
CA ILE A 337 8.33 8.24 8.31
C ILE A 337 8.14 6.72 8.15
N SER A 338 7.60 6.33 7.01
CA SER A 338 7.43 4.94 6.62
C SER A 338 8.73 4.35 6.04
N GLY A 339 8.84 3.02 6.00
CA GLY A 339 9.83 2.32 5.18
C GLY A 339 9.40 2.29 3.71
N PRO A 340 10.31 2.41 2.72
CA PRO A 340 11.76 2.54 2.83
C PRO A 340 12.27 3.97 3.13
N GLY A 341 11.40 4.95 3.38
CA GLY A 341 11.75 6.36 3.59
C GLY A 341 12.75 6.66 4.72
N GLY A 342 12.91 5.78 5.72
CA GLY A 342 13.99 5.89 6.72
C GLY A 342 15.42 5.66 6.17
N ALA A 343 15.55 5.06 4.98
CA ALA A 343 16.84 4.69 4.41
C ALA A 343 17.70 5.93 4.08
N PRO A 344 19.01 5.93 4.40
CA PRO A 344 19.85 7.12 4.18
C PRO A 344 20.10 7.37 2.69
N ALA A 345 20.13 6.31 1.89
CA ALA A 345 20.33 6.37 0.45
C ALA A 345 19.04 6.67 -0.35
N ALA A 346 17.84 6.46 0.22
CA ALA A 346 16.58 6.82 -0.45
C ALA A 346 16.41 8.33 -0.56
N LEU A 347 15.90 8.84 -1.68
CA LEU A 347 15.31 10.17 -1.76
C LEU A 347 13.86 10.09 -1.29
N THR A 348 13.57 10.64 -0.12
CA THR A 348 12.24 10.52 0.51
C THR A 348 11.46 11.81 0.35
N VAL A 349 10.22 11.68 -0.13
CA VAL A 349 9.41 12.79 -0.61
C VAL A 349 8.14 12.95 0.22
N GLY A 350 7.99 14.13 0.83
CA GLY A 350 6.75 14.57 1.49
C GLY A 350 5.77 15.21 0.50
N ALA A 351 4.51 15.35 0.92
CA ALA A 351 3.45 15.95 0.10
C ALA A 351 3.11 17.36 0.59
N ALA A 352 2.97 18.33 -0.33
CA ALA A 352 2.39 19.65 -0.08
C ALA A 352 1.08 19.85 -0.85
N ASP A 353 0.20 20.68 -0.31
CA ASP A 353 -0.96 21.20 -1.06
C ASP A 353 -0.60 22.52 -1.73
N LEU A 354 -0.33 22.49 -3.04
CA LEU A 354 -0.02 23.70 -3.81
C LEU A 354 -1.25 24.31 -4.49
N ARG A 355 -2.45 23.71 -4.34
CA ARG A 355 -3.66 24.20 -5.01
C ARG A 355 -4.03 25.57 -4.43
N PRO A 356 -4.30 26.60 -5.25
CA PRO A 356 -4.68 27.93 -4.75
C PRO A 356 -6.10 27.97 -4.19
N ARG A 357 -6.95 26.99 -4.53
CA ARG A 357 -8.36 26.93 -4.16
C ARG A 357 -8.83 25.48 -4.02
N PHE A 358 -9.85 25.28 -3.19
CA PHE A 358 -10.58 24.02 -3.08
C PHE A 358 -12.10 24.26 -2.97
N GLY A 359 -12.90 23.22 -3.19
CA GLY A 359 -14.33 23.24 -2.95
C GLY A 359 -14.65 23.27 -1.45
N ALA A 360 -15.53 24.16 -1.01
CA ALA A 360 -15.99 24.29 0.37
C ALA A 360 -17.50 24.54 0.43
N ALA A 361 -18.13 24.20 1.55
CA ALA A 361 -19.54 24.44 1.81
C ALA A 361 -19.74 25.06 3.21
N ARG A 362 -20.82 25.81 3.41
CA ARG A 362 -21.24 26.16 4.79
C ARG A 362 -21.98 24.95 5.36
N VAL A 363 -21.53 24.47 6.51
CA VAL A 363 -22.09 23.32 7.22
C VAL A 363 -22.68 23.82 8.52
N VAL A 364 -23.97 23.57 8.72
CA VAL A 364 -24.69 23.84 9.97
C VAL A 364 -25.21 22.52 10.52
N VAL A 365 -24.93 22.24 11.79
CA VAL A 365 -25.40 21.02 12.48
C VAL A 365 -26.18 21.40 13.72
N HIS A 366 -27.38 20.85 13.86
CA HIS A 366 -28.23 21.03 15.03
C HIS A 366 -28.41 19.72 15.80
N ALA A 367 -28.47 19.81 17.13
CA ALA A 367 -28.96 18.74 18.00
C ALA A 367 -30.15 19.26 18.81
N GLY A 368 -31.36 18.90 18.39
CA GLY A 368 -32.59 19.56 18.85
C GLY A 368 -32.56 21.05 18.48
N LEU A 369 -32.63 21.92 19.50
CA LEU A 369 -32.57 23.38 19.32
C LEU A 369 -31.14 23.96 19.42
N SER A 370 -30.15 23.15 19.81
CA SER A 370 -28.75 23.60 19.93
C SER A 370 -28.06 23.60 18.57
N VAL A 371 -27.40 24.70 18.20
CA VAL A 371 -26.42 24.72 17.09
C VAL A 371 -25.11 24.15 17.62
N GLU A 372 -24.67 23.01 17.09
CA GLU A 372 -23.45 22.31 17.49
C GLU A 372 -22.29 22.60 16.52
N LEU A 373 -22.61 23.12 15.32
CA LEU A 373 -21.66 23.59 14.31
C LEU A 373 -22.35 24.64 13.41
N ASP A 374 -21.67 25.74 13.10
CA ASP A 374 -22.01 26.64 11.98
C ASP A 374 -20.72 27.28 11.46
N ARG A 375 -20.17 26.74 10.37
CA ARG A 375 -18.94 27.26 9.75
C ARG A 375 -18.79 26.83 8.30
N VAL A 376 -17.76 27.35 7.65
CA VAL A 376 -17.35 26.89 6.31
C VAL A 376 -16.39 25.73 6.50
N GLU A 377 -16.70 24.57 5.93
CA GLU A 377 -15.81 23.40 5.93
C GLU A 377 -15.35 23.07 4.50
N PRO A 378 -14.09 22.64 4.31
CA PRO A 378 -13.64 22.09 3.05
C PRO A 378 -14.42 20.82 2.69
N LEU A 379 -14.73 20.67 1.40
CA LEU A 379 -15.35 19.46 0.87
C LEU A 379 -14.27 18.40 0.63
N ALA A 380 -14.39 17.29 1.34
CA ALA A 380 -13.48 16.15 1.21
C ALA A 380 -13.64 15.44 -0.14
N GLY A 381 -14.80 15.54 -0.79
CA GLY A 381 -15.04 15.01 -2.13
C GLY A 381 -15.84 15.99 -3.00
N PRO A 382 -16.22 15.59 -4.23
CA PRO A 382 -17.17 16.36 -5.03
C PRO A 382 -18.47 16.60 -4.26
N SER A 383 -19.15 17.68 -4.61
CA SER A 383 -20.45 18.04 -4.03
C SER A 383 -21.41 18.45 -5.13
N SER A 384 -22.67 18.08 -4.94
CA SER A 384 -23.77 18.62 -5.72
C SER A 384 -23.80 20.16 -5.60
N GLN A 385 -24.19 20.86 -6.67
CA GLN A 385 -24.45 22.31 -6.60
C GLN A 385 -25.68 22.65 -5.75
N ARG A 386 -26.52 21.67 -5.42
CA ARG A 386 -27.70 21.84 -4.55
C ARG A 386 -27.31 21.62 -3.08
N PRO A 387 -27.88 22.40 -2.14
CA PRO A 387 -27.77 22.12 -0.72
C PRO A 387 -28.32 20.74 -0.35
N VAL A 388 -27.78 20.16 0.72
CA VAL A 388 -28.26 18.92 1.33
C VAL A 388 -28.74 19.20 2.75
N ASP A 389 -30.04 19.05 2.96
CA ASP A 389 -30.66 19.02 4.28
C ASP A 389 -31.05 17.57 4.62
N ALA A 390 -30.53 17.07 5.75
CA ALA A 390 -30.77 15.69 6.16
C ALA A 390 -30.76 15.54 7.70
N GLY A 391 -31.52 14.56 8.21
CA GLY A 391 -31.24 14.01 9.53
C GLY A 391 -29.88 13.30 9.54
N VAL A 392 -29.22 13.23 10.69
CA VAL A 392 -27.94 12.54 10.86
C VAL A 392 -28.16 11.16 11.48
N GLY A 393 -27.54 10.13 10.91
CA GLY A 393 -27.40 8.79 11.49
C GLY A 393 -25.94 8.49 11.86
N ALA A 394 -25.73 7.34 12.50
CA ALA A 394 -24.40 6.81 12.79
C ALA A 394 -24.42 5.29 12.54
N PRO A 395 -23.32 4.70 12.02
CA PRO A 395 -23.20 3.26 11.93
C PRO A 395 -23.07 2.64 13.33
N ARG A 396 -23.23 1.32 13.42
CA ARG A 396 -22.74 0.54 14.56
C ARG A 396 -21.24 0.78 14.66
N LEU A 397 -20.76 1.21 15.83
CA LEU A 397 -19.34 1.45 16.01
C LEU A 397 -18.59 0.11 15.97
N PRO A 398 -17.53 -0.02 15.16
CA PRO A 398 -16.74 -1.24 15.09
C PRO A 398 -16.03 -1.52 16.42
N SER A 399 -15.93 -2.80 16.77
CA SER A 399 -15.32 -3.27 18.02
C SER A 399 -13.79 -3.28 17.95
N GLY A 400 -13.14 -2.13 17.84
CA GLY A 400 -11.69 -2.00 17.82
C GLY A 400 -11.17 -0.78 17.05
N PRO A 401 -9.84 -0.62 16.90
CA PRO A 401 -9.26 0.36 15.99
C PRO A 401 -9.59 -0.02 14.55
N ALA A 402 -10.59 0.64 13.96
CA ALA A 402 -11.08 0.31 12.63
C ALA A 402 -10.29 1.04 11.54
N THR A 403 -9.83 0.28 10.55
CA THR A 403 -9.23 0.81 9.32
C THR A 403 -10.27 1.54 8.47
N SER A 404 -11.45 0.94 8.29
CA SER A 404 -12.63 1.53 7.64
C SER A 404 -13.93 1.04 8.29
N VAL A 405 -15.05 1.72 8.02
CA VAL A 405 -16.40 1.25 8.42
C VAL A 405 -16.95 0.31 7.35
N ALA A 406 -17.30 -0.91 7.75
CA ALA A 406 -17.84 -1.93 6.85
C ALA A 406 -19.31 -1.66 6.48
N LEU A 407 -19.72 -2.03 5.26
CA LEU A 407 -21.10 -1.87 4.77
C LEU A 407 -22.15 -2.41 5.75
N VAL A 408 -21.90 -3.58 6.36
CA VAL A 408 -22.81 -4.23 7.32
C VAL A 408 -23.08 -3.39 8.58
N ASP A 409 -22.17 -2.50 8.97
CA ASP A 409 -22.32 -1.67 10.17
C ASP A 409 -23.23 -0.45 9.95
N PHE A 410 -23.59 -0.13 8.71
CA PHE A 410 -24.62 0.87 8.40
C PHE A 410 -26.06 0.33 8.58
N PHE A 411 -26.21 -0.96 8.92
CA PHE A 411 -27.49 -1.63 9.20
C PHE A 411 -27.57 -2.07 10.66
N ASP A 412 -28.77 -2.12 11.24
CA ASP A 412 -29.01 -2.67 12.57
C ASP A 412 -28.89 -4.21 12.59
N ARG A 413 -28.96 -4.84 13.78
CA ARG A 413 -28.83 -6.31 13.91
C ARG A 413 -29.96 -7.12 13.26
N ARG A 414 -31.01 -6.46 12.77
CA ARG A 414 -32.16 -7.06 12.05
C ARG A 414 -32.13 -6.73 10.55
N GLY A 415 -31.11 -5.99 10.09
CA GLY A 415 -30.95 -5.58 8.70
C GLY A 415 -31.62 -4.26 8.32
N PHE A 416 -32.13 -3.46 9.28
CA PHE A 416 -32.72 -2.16 8.96
C PHE A 416 -31.66 -1.08 8.79
N ASP A 417 -31.78 -0.25 7.76
CA ASP A 417 -30.91 0.89 7.50
C ASP A 417 -30.85 1.88 8.67
N LEU A 418 -29.65 2.23 9.10
CA LEU A 418 -29.42 3.31 10.07
C LEU A 418 -29.32 4.68 9.38
N VAL A 419 -28.89 4.69 8.10
CA VAL A 419 -28.38 5.89 7.41
C VAL A 419 -29.03 6.19 6.05
N ALA A 420 -29.88 5.31 5.51
CA ALA A 420 -30.55 5.55 4.24
C ALA A 420 -31.33 6.87 4.26
N GLY A 421 -31.08 7.73 3.27
CA GLY A 421 -31.67 9.06 3.15
C GLY A 421 -31.18 10.10 4.17
N ARG A 422 -30.20 9.77 5.02
CA ARG A 422 -29.62 10.62 6.07
C ARG A 422 -28.17 10.99 5.74
N ALA A 423 -27.65 12.04 6.38
CA ALA A 423 -26.21 12.20 6.52
C ALA A 423 -25.67 11.18 7.53
N VAL A 424 -24.42 10.74 7.41
CA VAL A 424 -23.83 9.78 8.35
C VAL A 424 -22.55 10.30 8.99
N LEU A 425 -22.42 10.09 10.30
CA LEU A 425 -21.25 10.44 11.09
C LEU A 425 -20.27 9.25 11.18
N VAL A 426 -19.09 9.38 10.56
CA VAL A 426 -18.13 8.28 10.29
C VAL A 426 -16.73 8.65 10.79
N PRO A 427 -16.01 7.79 11.52
CA PRO A 427 -14.60 8.05 11.85
C PRO A 427 -13.75 8.00 10.57
N VAL A 428 -12.72 8.86 10.44
CA VAL A 428 -11.83 8.87 9.26
C VAL A 428 -11.17 7.50 9.02
N GLY A 429 -10.71 6.85 10.10
CA GLY A 429 -9.98 5.57 9.99
C GLY A 429 -8.62 5.75 9.31
N SER A 430 -8.06 4.63 8.82
CA SER A 430 -6.91 4.64 7.91
C SER A 430 -7.32 4.54 6.43
N ASP A 431 -8.59 4.21 6.17
CA ASP A 431 -9.18 4.11 4.84
C ASP A 431 -10.57 4.81 4.83
N PRO A 432 -10.57 6.15 4.67
CA PRO A 432 -11.80 6.93 4.55
C PRO A 432 -12.53 6.69 3.22
N LEU A 433 -11.83 6.21 2.18
CA LEU A 433 -12.40 5.97 0.84
C LEU A 433 -13.38 4.79 0.86
N THR A 434 -12.98 3.64 1.39
CA THR A 434 -13.89 2.50 1.58
C THR A 434 -15.04 2.86 2.52
N SER A 435 -14.77 3.65 3.57
CA SER A 435 -15.80 4.13 4.49
C SER A 435 -16.83 5.04 3.80
N TYR A 436 -16.38 5.90 2.89
CA TYR A 436 -17.23 6.75 2.04
C TYR A 436 -18.05 5.91 1.04
N ALA A 437 -17.41 4.99 0.32
CA ALA A 437 -18.07 4.11 -0.66
C ALA A 437 -19.16 3.25 0.01
N ASN A 438 -18.88 2.67 1.17
CA ASN A 438 -19.86 1.90 1.96
C ASN A 438 -21.02 2.78 2.45
N ALA A 439 -20.77 4.04 2.83
CA ALA A 439 -21.84 4.98 3.20
C ALA A 439 -22.75 5.35 2.01
N VAL A 440 -22.18 5.54 0.81
CA VAL A 440 -22.93 5.74 -0.44
C VAL A 440 -23.77 4.51 -0.76
N ALA A 441 -23.19 3.31 -0.69
CA ALA A 441 -23.90 2.04 -0.92
C ALA A 441 -25.04 1.79 0.09
N ALA A 442 -24.90 2.25 1.33
CA ALA A 442 -25.96 2.27 2.35
C ALA A 442 -26.98 3.42 2.18
N GLY A 443 -26.96 4.14 1.05
CA GLY A 443 -27.95 5.17 0.72
C GLY A 443 -27.84 6.47 1.52
N ALA A 444 -26.67 6.78 2.10
CA ALA A 444 -26.46 8.07 2.76
C ALA A 444 -26.57 9.24 1.76
N LYS A 445 -26.92 10.43 2.25
CA LYS A 445 -27.01 11.69 1.49
C LYS A 445 -25.83 12.64 1.70
N ALA A 446 -25.01 12.41 2.73
CA ALA A 446 -23.78 13.13 3.03
C ALA A 446 -22.93 12.32 4.02
N VAL A 447 -21.62 12.60 4.08
CA VAL A 447 -20.72 12.01 5.09
C VAL A 447 -20.07 13.09 5.94
N LEU A 448 -20.16 12.94 7.26
CA LEU A 448 -19.52 13.78 8.26
C LEU A 448 -18.37 12.98 8.88
N PHE A 449 -17.14 13.27 8.46
CA PHE A 449 -15.94 12.61 8.96
C PHE A 449 -15.50 13.19 10.30
N TYR A 450 -14.99 12.36 11.21
CA TYR A 450 -14.43 12.82 12.50
C TYR A 450 -13.23 11.99 12.98
N GLY A 451 -12.50 12.51 13.96
CA GLY A 451 -11.31 11.85 14.51
C GLY A 451 -10.03 12.06 13.68
N GLY A 452 -10.12 12.85 12.61
CA GLY A 452 -9.05 13.30 11.73
C GLY A 452 -9.63 14.29 10.72
N SER A 453 -8.84 14.68 9.72
CA SER A 453 -9.31 15.48 8.59
C SER A 453 -9.01 14.77 7.28
N VAL A 454 -10.03 14.52 6.46
CA VAL A 454 -9.83 14.13 5.07
C VAL A 454 -9.46 15.40 4.27
N PRO A 455 -8.39 15.38 3.44
CA PRO A 455 -8.00 16.54 2.64
C PRO A 455 -9.13 17.03 1.74
N PRO A 456 -9.16 18.33 1.39
CA PRO A 456 -10.13 18.84 0.42
C PRO A 456 -9.93 18.12 -0.92
N GLY A 457 -10.95 17.51 -1.51
CA GLY A 457 -10.82 16.65 -2.69
C GLY A 457 -10.03 15.34 -2.48
N GLY A 458 -9.92 14.86 -1.23
CA GLY A 458 -9.36 13.56 -0.86
C GLY A 458 -10.21 12.33 -1.24
N LEU A 459 -11.47 12.54 -1.64
CA LEU A 459 -12.45 11.51 -1.98
C LEU A 459 -12.94 11.71 -3.42
N GLY A 460 -12.97 10.63 -4.19
CA GLY A 460 -13.24 10.67 -5.64
C GLY A 460 -14.66 11.06 -6.04
N GLN A 461 -14.78 11.50 -7.29
CA GLN A 461 -16.01 11.43 -8.07
C GLN A 461 -16.08 10.11 -8.82
N ASP A 462 -16.57 9.07 -8.14
CA ASP A 462 -17.11 7.92 -8.88
C ASP A 462 -18.41 8.34 -9.57
N GLY A 463 -18.54 7.94 -10.83
CA GLY A 463 -19.56 8.40 -11.76
C GLY A 463 -20.98 7.89 -11.50
N ASN A 464 -21.58 8.24 -10.37
CA ASN A 464 -23.00 8.59 -10.27
C ASN A 464 -23.33 9.22 -8.91
N ALA A 465 -23.59 10.53 -8.90
CA ALA A 465 -24.09 11.29 -7.74
C ALA A 465 -23.31 11.10 -6.42
N SER A 466 -22.02 11.40 -6.42
CA SER A 466 -21.22 11.53 -5.20
C SER A 466 -21.86 12.52 -4.21
N ILE A 467 -22.05 12.06 -2.98
CA ILE A 467 -22.65 12.83 -1.89
C ILE A 467 -21.59 13.73 -1.22
N PRO A 468 -21.96 14.93 -0.74
CA PRO A 468 -21.01 15.83 -0.09
C PRO A 468 -20.42 15.17 1.16
N ALA A 469 -19.10 15.23 1.27
CA ALA A 469 -18.34 14.80 2.43
C ALA A 469 -17.57 15.98 3.03
N VAL A 470 -17.58 16.11 4.35
CA VAL A 470 -16.85 17.14 5.11
C VAL A 470 -16.24 16.53 6.37
N SER A 471 -15.13 17.08 6.84
CA SER A 471 -14.60 16.73 8.17
C SER A 471 -15.16 17.69 9.21
N ILE A 472 -15.53 17.19 10.39
CA ILE A 472 -16.02 18.00 11.52
C ILE A 472 -15.18 17.76 12.78
N PRO A 473 -15.11 18.73 13.72
CA PRO A 473 -14.33 18.57 14.95
C PRO A 473 -14.73 17.33 15.76
N VAL A 474 -13.75 16.60 16.30
CA VAL A 474 -14.00 15.39 17.11
C VAL A 474 -14.82 15.67 18.37
N ALA A 475 -14.72 16.88 18.93
CA ALA A 475 -15.54 17.34 20.04
C ALA A 475 -17.02 17.43 19.63
N THR A 476 -17.33 18.11 18.52
CA THR A 476 -18.67 18.17 17.92
C THR A 476 -19.20 16.75 17.68
N ALA A 477 -18.44 15.90 16.98
CA ALA A 477 -18.85 14.52 16.69
C ALA A 477 -19.18 13.70 17.95
N ARG A 478 -18.40 13.84 19.03
CA ARG A 478 -18.69 13.21 20.33
C ARG A 478 -20.03 13.69 20.91
N THR A 479 -20.32 14.99 20.85
CA THR A 479 -21.62 15.54 21.28
C THR A 479 -22.75 14.97 20.43
N LEU A 480 -22.64 14.98 19.10
CA LEU A 480 -23.67 14.42 18.21
C LEU A 480 -23.95 12.94 18.48
N LEU A 481 -22.90 12.11 18.67
CA LEU A 481 -23.06 10.69 19.02
C LEU A 481 -23.74 10.50 20.39
N ALA A 482 -23.48 11.36 21.37
CA ALA A 482 -24.17 11.32 22.66
C ALA A 482 -25.66 11.69 22.53
N ARG A 483 -25.96 12.76 21.77
CA ARG A 483 -27.33 13.23 21.48
C ARG A 483 -28.14 12.17 20.73
N LEU A 484 -27.58 11.54 19.71
CA LEU A 484 -28.21 10.44 18.96
C LEU A 484 -28.55 9.25 19.86
N ARG A 485 -27.63 8.83 20.75
CA ARG A 485 -27.88 7.75 21.72
C ARG A 485 -28.98 8.11 22.73
N ALA A 486 -29.14 9.39 23.06
CA ALA A 486 -30.21 9.89 23.90
C ALA A 486 -31.55 10.12 23.17
N GLY A 487 -31.65 9.74 21.88
CA GLY A 487 -32.86 9.91 21.07
C GLY A 487 -33.13 11.35 20.62
N VAL A 488 -32.18 12.27 20.81
CA VAL A 488 -32.30 13.66 20.34
C VAL A 488 -32.08 13.68 18.83
N ALA A 489 -33.02 14.28 18.09
CA ALA A 489 -32.90 14.47 16.65
C ALA A 489 -31.68 15.35 16.33
N VAL A 490 -30.82 14.88 15.43
CA VAL A 490 -29.70 15.62 14.87
C VAL A 490 -29.94 15.85 13.39
N THR A 491 -29.72 17.07 12.92
CA THR A 491 -29.83 17.44 11.50
C THR A 491 -28.58 18.16 11.03
N VAL A 492 -28.30 18.08 9.74
CA VAL A 492 -27.25 18.83 9.07
C VAL A 492 -27.79 19.49 7.81
N SER A 493 -27.35 20.72 7.59
CA SER A 493 -27.51 21.50 6.36
C SER A 493 -26.13 21.76 5.78
N ILE A 494 -25.86 21.21 4.59
CA ILE A 494 -24.66 21.47 3.80
C ILE A 494 -25.07 22.36 2.63
N GLY A 495 -24.62 23.62 2.61
CA GLY A 495 -24.90 24.56 1.54
C GLY A 495 -24.23 24.19 0.21
N SER A 496 -24.62 24.87 -0.87
CA SER A 496 -23.99 24.72 -2.19
C SER A 496 -22.46 24.89 -2.13
N ALA A 497 -21.77 24.04 -2.88
CA ALA A 497 -20.32 24.12 -3.06
C ALA A 497 -19.89 25.46 -3.66
N ARG A 498 -18.81 26.02 -3.13
CA ARG A 498 -18.12 27.21 -3.65
C ARG A 498 -16.61 27.04 -3.58
N ASN A 499 -15.88 27.74 -4.44
CA ASN A 499 -14.42 27.78 -4.34
C ASN A 499 -14.01 28.68 -3.17
N ALA A 500 -13.29 28.11 -2.19
CA ALA A 500 -12.57 28.84 -1.16
C ALA A 500 -11.11 29.04 -1.58
N ALA A 501 -10.45 30.05 -1.01
CA ALA A 501 -8.99 30.15 -1.07
C ALA A 501 -8.36 29.03 -0.22
N ASN A 502 -7.21 28.53 -0.64
CA ASN A 502 -6.43 27.61 0.19
C ASN A 502 -5.44 28.41 1.04
N ASP A 503 -5.83 28.79 2.25
CA ASP A 503 -4.94 29.48 3.19
C ASP A 503 -3.76 28.60 3.65
N GLY A 504 -3.82 27.29 3.36
CA GLY A 504 -2.73 26.32 3.53
C GLY A 504 -1.87 26.08 2.29
N GLN A 505 -2.01 26.90 1.23
CA GLN A 505 -1.24 26.74 0.00
C GLN A 505 0.28 26.83 0.28
N GLY A 506 1.05 25.87 -0.24
CA GLY A 506 2.50 25.82 -0.04
C GLY A 506 2.95 25.16 1.26
N HIS A 507 2.00 24.76 2.13
CA HIS A 507 2.32 23.99 3.33
C HIS A 507 2.32 22.47 3.06
N VAL A 508 3.10 21.75 3.88
CA VAL A 508 3.09 20.29 3.95
C VAL A 508 1.67 19.82 4.30
N ALA A 509 1.13 18.88 3.54
CA ALA A 509 -0.20 18.35 3.74
C ALA A 509 -0.28 17.58 5.07
N GLY A 510 -1.36 17.75 5.83
CA GLY A 510 -1.47 17.21 7.20
C GLY A 510 -1.44 15.68 7.32
N PHE A 511 -1.61 14.94 6.21
CA PHE A 511 -1.40 13.49 6.17
C PHE A 511 0.07 13.10 5.91
N SER A 512 0.90 13.99 5.35
CA SER A 512 2.28 13.64 5.01
C SER A 512 3.03 13.26 6.28
N SER A 513 3.63 12.07 6.28
CA SER A 513 4.51 11.66 7.37
C SER A 513 5.67 12.64 7.54
N THR A 514 6.07 12.86 8.79
CA THR A 514 7.07 13.86 9.19
C THR A 514 8.24 13.20 9.90
N GLY A 515 9.43 13.80 9.78
CA GLY A 515 10.63 13.36 10.50
C GLY A 515 10.57 13.56 12.02
N LEU A 516 11.63 13.18 12.73
CA LEU A 516 12.89 12.61 12.22
C LEU A 516 12.76 11.10 11.92
N ALA A 517 13.70 10.51 11.17
CA ALA A 517 13.83 9.05 11.16
C ALA A 517 14.30 8.55 12.54
N TYR A 518 14.25 7.24 12.79
CA TYR A 518 14.47 6.70 14.14
C TYR A 518 15.92 6.81 14.68
N ASP A 519 16.89 7.16 13.84
CA ASP A 519 18.27 7.51 14.27
C ASP A 519 18.48 9.03 14.46
N GLY A 520 17.44 9.85 14.25
CA GLY A 520 17.52 11.31 14.35
C GLY A 520 17.91 12.03 13.05
N ARG A 521 18.09 11.36 11.91
CA ARG A 521 18.32 12.06 10.63
C ARG A 521 17.08 12.81 10.14
N VAL A 522 17.31 13.88 9.38
CA VAL A 522 16.24 14.64 8.72
C VAL A 522 15.63 13.80 7.59
N LYS A 523 14.30 13.66 7.62
CA LYS A 523 13.44 13.03 6.61
C LYS A 523 12.05 13.71 6.66
N PRO A 524 11.28 13.80 5.56
CA PRO A 524 11.73 13.62 4.18
C PRO A 524 12.85 14.61 3.82
N GLU A 525 13.62 14.34 2.77
CA GLU A 525 14.60 15.31 2.26
C GLU A 525 13.93 16.46 1.48
N VAL A 526 12.90 16.13 0.69
CA VAL A 526 12.21 17.07 -0.19
C VAL A 526 10.70 16.96 -0.05
N VAL A 527 9.98 17.99 -0.50
CA VAL A 527 8.51 18.02 -0.53
C VAL A 527 8.07 18.45 -1.92
N ALA A 528 7.12 17.73 -2.49
CA ALA A 528 6.58 17.98 -3.84
C ALA A 528 5.04 18.11 -3.80
N PRO A 529 4.39 18.59 -4.87
CA PRO A 529 2.93 18.63 -4.95
C PRO A 529 2.36 17.22 -4.72
N GLY A 530 1.41 17.07 -3.80
CA GLY A 530 0.88 15.75 -3.42
C GLY A 530 -0.62 15.72 -3.11
N VAL A 531 -1.37 16.75 -3.51
CA VAL A 531 -2.80 16.88 -3.22
C VAL A 531 -3.54 17.32 -4.48
N GLY A 532 -4.56 16.56 -4.87
CA GLY A 532 -5.40 16.79 -6.05
C GLY A 532 -4.69 16.66 -7.39
N LEU A 533 -3.65 15.83 -7.51
CA LEU A 533 -2.87 15.70 -8.75
C LEU A 533 -3.69 14.98 -9.83
N GLY A 534 -3.89 15.60 -10.99
CA GLY A 534 -4.62 14.98 -12.11
C GLY A 534 -3.82 13.86 -12.77
N THR A 535 -4.40 12.68 -12.94
CA THR A 535 -3.74 11.52 -13.56
C THR A 535 -4.75 10.57 -14.22
N ALA A 536 -4.27 9.49 -14.84
CA ALA A 536 -5.13 8.46 -15.43
C ALA A 536 -5.56 7.40 -14.41
N GLU A 537 -6.74 6.83 -14.67
CA GLU A 537 -7.25 5.64 -13.97
C GLU A 537 -7.25 4.42 -14.92
N PRO A 538 -7.27 3.19 -14.38
CA PRO A 538 -7.38 1.97 -15.16
C PRO A 538 -8.78 1.79 -15.75
N GLY A 539 -8.86 1.10 -16.89
CA GLY A 539 -10.11 0.77 -17.56
C GLY A 539 -10.78 1.95 -18.26
N SER A 540 -12.07 1.81 -18.51
CA SER A 540 -12.87 2.75 -19.30
C SER A 540 -14.17 3.13 -18.59
N ALA A 541 -14.69 4.32 -18.89
CA ALA A 541 -16.03 4.71 -18.46
C ALA A 541 -17.10 3.94 -19.26
N SER A 542 -18.37 4.06 -18.85
CA SER A 542 -19.51 3.34 -19.45
C SER A 542 -19.76 3.68 -20.93
N ASN A 543 -19.27 4.83 -21.39
CA ASN A 543 -19.29 5.29 -22.78
C ASN A 543 -18.04 4.86 -23.59
N GLY A 544 -17.11 4.11 -22.99
CA GLY A 544 -15.84 3.69 -23.60
C GLY A 544 -14.72 4.74 -23.54
N SER A 545 -14.93 5.89 -22.88
CA SER A 545 -13.89 6.92 -22.70
C SER A 545 -12.77 6.43 -21.77
N PRO A 546 -11.53 6.95 -21.90
CA PRO A 546 -10.48 6.70 -20.92
C PRO A 546 -10.82 7.38 -19.59
N ARG A 547 -10.64 6.65 -18.48
CA ARG A 547 -10.83 7.23 -17.14
C ARG A 547 -9.65 8.09 -16.70
N TYR A 548 -9.95 9.15 -15.95
CA TYR A 548 -8.99 10.03 -15.29
C TYR A 548 -9.45 10.28 -13.85
N GLY A 549 -8.52 10.67 -12.99
CA GLY A 549 -8.79 10.90 -11.58
C GLY A 549 -7.89 11.97 -10.98
N THR A 550 -8.02 12.12 -9.66
CA THR A 550 -7.15 12.94 -8.83
C THR A 550 -6.53 12.09 -7.73
N VAL A 551 -5.23 12.23 -7.48
CA VAL A 551 -4.55 11.47 -6.43
C VAL A 551 -4.03 12.39 -5.33
N ASN A 552 -4.14 11.93 -4.09
CA ASN A 552 -3.68 12.63 -2.88
C ASN A 552 -2.76 11.69 -2.11
N GLY A 553 -1.50 12.02 -1.92
CA GLY A 553 -0.56 11.13 -1.24
C GLY A 553 0.90 11.50 -1.43
N THR A 554 1.73 10.98 -0.53
CA THR A 554 3.19 11.06 -0.68
C THR A 554 3.71 10.18 -1.82
N SER A 555 2.95 9.17 -2.27
CA SER A 555 3.25 8.43 -3.52
C SER A 555 3.17 9.34 -4.74
N GLY A 556 2.11 10.14 -4.88
CA GLY A 556 1.95 11.08 -5.99
C GLY A 556 3.05 12.13 -6.03
N ALA A 557 3.41 12.68 -4.87
CA ALA A 557 4.56 13.58 -4.72
C ALA A 557 5.88 12.91 -5.13
N ALA A 558 6.11 11.67 -4.69
CA ALA A 558 7.28 10.88 -5.08
C ALA A 558 7.30 10.53 -6.59
N ALA A 559 6.14 10.35 -7.22
CA ALA A 559 6.02 10.11 -8.66
C ALA A 559 6.45 11.33 -9.49
N LEU A 560 6.11 12.55 -9.04
CA LEU A 560 6.60 13.77 -9.68
C LEU A 560 8.13 13.86 -9.61
N VAL A 561 8.70 13.66 -8.41
CA VAL A 561 10.17 13.68 -8.19
C VAL A 561 10.89 12.56 -8.95
N ALA A 562 10.26 11.38 -9.12
CA ALA A 562 10.81 10.32 -9.96
C ALA A 562 10.81 10.69 -11.47
N GLY A 563 9.83 11.50 -11.89
CA GLY A 563 9.83 12.14 -13.20
C GLY A 563 10.95 13.19 -13.34
N ASP A 564 11.13 14.07 -12.34
CA ASP A 564 12.23 15.05 -12.33
C ASP A 564 13.60 14.36 -12.37
N ALA A 565 13.77 13.26 -11.63
CA ALA A 565 14.94 12.42 -11.69
C ALA A 565 15.18 11.83 -13.09
N ALA A 566 14.11 11.48 -13.83
CA ALA A 566 14.21 11.02 -15.21
C ALA A 566 14.57 12.16 -16.18
N LEU A 567 14.03 13.37 -16.00
CA LEU A 567 14.44 14.55 -16.77
C LEU A 567 15.91 14.91 -16.53
N LEU A 568 16.39 14.85 -15.29
CA LEU A 568 17.80 15.06 -14.95
C LEU A 568 18.71 13.96 -15.52
N ALA A 569 18.27 12.70 -15.51
CA ALA A 569 19.03 11.60 -16.10
C ALA A 569 19.12 11.69 -17.64
N ASP A 570 18.08 12.18 -18.33
CA ASP A 570 18.10 12.51 -19.77
C ASP A 570 19.05 13.68 -20.04
N ALA A 571 18.90 14.79 -19.30
CA ALA A 571 19.75 15.97 -19.44
C ALA A 571 21.24 15.72 -19.12
N ARG A 572 21.54 14.74 -18.25
CA ARG A 572 22.88 14.47 -17.71
C ARG A 572 23.15 12.97 -17.52
N PRO A 573 23.28 12.16 -18.59
CA PRO A 573 23.32 10.70 -18.50
C PRO A 573 24.49 10.08 -17.72
N ALA A 574 25.53 10.86 -17.40
CA ALA A 574 26.73 10.39 -16.70
C ALA A 574 26.65 10.42 -15.16
N LEU A 575 25.52 10.84 -14.57
CA LEU A 575 25.49 11.42 -13.21
C LEU A 575 25.46 10.47 -11.98
N ASP A 576 25.67 9.16 -12.13
CA ASP A 576 25.37 8.15 -11.08
C ASP A 576 24.04 8.33 -10.26
N ALA A 577 23.78 7.46 -9.28
CA ALA A 577 22.59 7.55 -8.42
C ALA A 577 22.74 8.56 -7.27
N VAL A 578 23.96 8.73 -6.76
CA VAL A 578 24.26 9.61 -5.62
C VAL A 578 24.23 11.08 -6.03
N SER A 579 24.78 11.40 -7.20
CA SER A 579 24.81 12.77 -7.71
C SER A 579 23.46 13.20 -8.31
N LEU A 580 22.66 12.25 -8.82
CA LEU A 580 21.23 12.52 -9.09
C LEU A 580 20.48 12.85 -7.79
N LYS A 581 20.65 12.06 -6.70
CA LYS A 581 20.06 12.40 -5.39
C LYS A 581 20.54 13.76 -4.87
N GLY A 582 21.80 14.13 -5.09
CA GLY A 582 22.38 15.37 -4.58
C GLY A 582 22.02 16.64 -5.36
N LEU A 583 21.38 16.52 -6.53
CA LEU A 583 20.88 17.65 -7.33
C LEU A 583 19.38 17.91 -7.18
N LEU A 584 18.63 16.91 -6.68
CA LEU A 584 17.21 16.97 -6.33
C LEU A 584 17.03 17.47 -4.88
#